data_AF-A0A257TIJ6-F1
#
_entry.id   AF-A0A257TIJ6-F1
#
_cell.length_a   1.000
_cell.length_b   1.000
_cell.length_c   1.000
_cell.angle_alpha   90.00
_cell.angle_beta   90.00
_cell.angle_gamma   90.00
#
_symmetry.space_group_name_H-M   'P 1'
#
loop_
_entity.id
_entity.type
_entity.pdbx_description
1 polymer ?
#
loop_
_entity_poly.entity_id
_entity_poly.type
_entity_poly.pdbx_seq_one_letter_code
_entity_poly.pdbx_strand_id
1 'polypeptide(L)'
;MDRYRGHLYNWYDTRSLQPLRPHYISTVDSGNFAGHVLVLRSGLLELAESNNLLPSRAVVGLRDTLRVLLDVARGLERPGNDRGVPLVPADVLRKIERIEQQLEARPNTVSATVTLLSRLVVDAGQVKAAAHANNEFLWWASAFERSCIEHRDELLCLAPWADLPPPPDEVRRQRSPGHLQAIHELDVLLSRLQGSPSLREVAGMQSSLLPTLDGIMTSLAVPSNGQTGDAAQATCWFRQLRQSIFDASQRAADRIQGLQRAANRCQELADMDFSFLFDKSRDLFAIGYNVDERRLDGSFYDLLASEARLASYVTIAQGQIDQEHWFALGRLLTTTGGAATLLSWSGSMFEYLMPLLVMPTYANTLLDRTCQAVVRRQIDYGRQRGVPWGISESGYNTVDLHMNYQYRAFGVPGLGLKRGLAEDLVIAPYASALALMVSPEAACGNLERLAAEGFCGAYGLYEAVDFTPSRMPRGTPRVAIRQFMAHHQGMSLLSLAYLLLDRPMQRRFASDPMLQAADLLLQERVPKASAMVFPHVAEASATRSVSAEEQGTMRVLTDPGGAAPEVNLLSNGRYHVVITSAGGGYSRWRDLAVTRWREDER
;
A
#
# COMPACT_ATOMS: atom_id res chain seq x y z
N MET A 1 2.28 -24.23 -7.52
CA MET A 1 3.34 -23.44 -8.18
C MET A 1 4.65 -24.05 -7.77
N ASP A 2 5.49 -24.40 -8.74
CA ASP A 2 6.82 -24.96 -8.49
C ASP A 2 7.73 -23.93 -7.85
N ARG A 3 8.69 -24.40 -7.05
CA ARG A 3 9.57 -23.57 -6.21
C ARG A 3 10.99 -24.12 -6.18
N TYR A 4 11.95 -23.27 -5.89
CA TYR A 4 13.34 -23.65 -5.69
C TYR A 4 13.75 -23.41 -4.24
N ARG A 5 14.01 -24.47 -3.47
CA ARG A 5 14.41 -24.38 -2.05
C ARG A 5 13.48 -23.50 -1.19
N GLY A 6 12.18 -23.60 -1.42
CA GLY A 6 11.16 -22.77 -0.77
C GLY A 6 10.84 -21.46 -1.49
N HIS A 7 11.74 -20.94 -2.31
CA HIS A 7 11.58 -19.67 -3.04
C HIS A 7 10.64 -19.79 -4.24
N LEU A 8 9.85 -18.74 -4.45
CA LEU A 8 9.14 -18.51 -5.70
C LEU A 8 10.12 -18.04 -6.79
N TYR A 9 9.90 -18.49 -8.02
CA TYR A 9 10.57 -17.91 -9.19
C TYR A 9 10.09 -16.48 -9.44
N ASN A 10 10.95 -15.64 -10.01
CA ASN A 10 10.59 -14.25 -10.29
C ASN A 10 9.42 -14.11 -11.26
N TRP A 11 9.23 -15.08 -12.16
CA TRP A 11 8.21 -14.99 -13.20
C TRP A 11 7.44 -16.30 -13.36
N TYR A 12 6.11 -16.17 -13.35
CA TYR A 12 5.17 -17.24 -13.67
C TYR A 12 4.20 -16.75 -14.75
N ASP A 13 3.78 -17.65 -15.63
CA ASP A 13 2.64 -17.40 -16.49
C ASP A 13 1.38 -17.32 -15.64
N THR A 14 0.63 -16.22 -15.77
CA THR A 14 -0.48 -15.91 -14.87
C THR A 14 -1.71 -16.82 -15.05
N ARG A 15 -1.74 -17.64 -16.12
CA ARG A 15 -2.87 -18.55 -16.40
C ARG A 15 -2.55 -19.99 -16.03
N SER A 16 -1.42 -20.48 -16.50
CA SER A 16 -0.96 -21.86 -16.27
C SER A 16 -0.23 -22.02 -14.94
N LEU A 17 0.22 -20.92 -14.32
CA LEU A 17 1.04 -20.89 -13.11
C LEU A 17 2.37 -21.65 -13.25
N GLN A 18 2.81 -21.86 -14.50
CA GLN A 18 4.09 -22.46 -14.82
C GLN A 18 5.19 -21.40 -14.73
N PRO A 19 6.37 -21.75 -14.20
CA PRO A 19 7.48 -20.81 -14.14
C PRO A 19 8.00 -20.47 -15.54
N LEU A 20 8.35 -19.20 -15.75
CA LEU A 20 8.89 -18.71 -17.01
C LEU A 20 10.42 -18.71 -16.98
N ARG A 21 11.03 -18.99 -18.13
CA ARG A 21 12.49 -18.91 -18.28
C ARG A 21 12.95 -17.47 -18.50
N PRO A 22 14.16 -17.10 -18.00
CA PRO A 22 15.05 -17.94 -17.19
C PRO A 22 14.49 -18.16 -15.78
N HIS A 23 14.69 -19.37 -15.24
CA HIS A 23 14.34 -19.65 -13.85
C HIS A 23 15.28 -18.89 -12.92
N TYR A 24 14.77 -17.81 -12.34
CA TYR A 24 15.57 -16.88 -11.53
C TYR A 24 14.95 -16.70 -10.15
N ILE A 25 15.82 -16.64 -9.13
CA ILE A 25 15.46 -16.32 -7.75
C ILE A 25 16.13 -15.01 -7.37
N SER A 26 15.32 -14.00 -7.06
CA SER A 26 15.76 -12.70 -6.53
C SER A 26 15.81 -12.75 -5.01
N THR A 27 16.92 -12.30 -4.42
CA THR A 27 17.05 -12.18 -2.96
C THR A 27 16.06 -11.19 -2.40
N VAL A 28 15.92 -10.04 -3.08
CA VAL A 28 15.08 -8.96 -2.60
C VAL A 28 13.60 -9.32 -2.67
N ASP A 29 13.16 -9.96 -3.74
CA ASP A 29 11.76 -10.35 -3.90
C ASP A 29 11.40 -11.44 -2.89
N SER A 30 12.31 -12.40 -2.67
CA SER A 30 12.13 -13.44 -1.67
C SER A 30 12.04 -12.87 -0.26
N GLY A 31 12.96 -11.97 0.12
CA GLY A 31 12.94 -11.36 1.45
C GLY A 31 11.74 -10.46 1.68
N ASN A 32 11.32 -9.71 0.66
CA ASN A 32 10.10 -8.91 0.73
C ASN A 32 8.86 -9.79 0.87
N PHE A 33 8.77 -10.87 0.09
CA PHE A 33 7.70 -11.84 0.24
C PHE A 33 7.66 -12.42 1.66
N ALA A 34 8.80 -12.89 2.18
CA ALA A 34 8.92 -13.43 3.54
C ALA A 34 8.43 -12.43 4.60
N GLY A 35 8.93 -11.20 4.58
CA GLY A 35 8.54 -10.16 5.53
C GLY A 35 7.04 -9.85 5.50
N HIS A 36 6.44 -9.74 4.30
CA HIS A 36 5.02 -9.45 4.17
C HIS A 36 4.12 -10.63 4.58
N VAL A 37 4.50 -11.89 4.30
CA VAL A 37 3.70 -13.04 4.74
C VAL A 37 3.80 -13.26 6.26
N LEU A 38 4.92 -12.91 6.90
CA LEU A 38 5.03 -12.89 8.36
C LEU A 38 4.11 -11.83 8.99
N VAL A 39 4.02 -10.64 8.40
CA VAL A 39 3.06 -9.62 8.83
C VAL A 39 1.62 -10.07 8.61
N LEU A 40 1.33 -10.72 7.48
CA LEU A 40 0.01 -11.30 7.20
C LEU A 40 -0.34 -12.37 8.24
N ARG A 41 0.61 -13.23 8.62
CA ARG A 41 0.45 -14.22 9.69
C ARG A 41 0.00 -13.55 10.99
N SER A 42 0.71 -12.52 11.45
CA SER A 42 0.32 -11.77 12.66
C SER A 42 -1.08 -11.18 12.54
N GLY A 43 -1.45 -10.65 11.37
CA GLY A 43 -2.81 -10.15 11.11
C GLY A 43 -3.90 -11.23 11.14
N LEU A 44 -3.61 -12.44 10.63
CA LEU A 44 -4.55 -13.58 10.68
C LEU A 44 -4.78 -14.05 12.12
N LEU A 45 -3.73 -14.07 12.94
CA LEU A 45 -3.83 -14.38 14.36
C LEU A 45 -4.62 -13.30 15.12
N GLU A 46 -4.36 -12.01 14.84
CA GLU A 46 -5.13 -10.89 15.39
C GLU A 46 -6.62 -11.00 15.06
N LEU A 47 -6.98 -11.39 13.83
CA LEU A 47 -8.38 -11.59 13.43
C LEU A 47 -9.05 -12.71 14.24
N ALA A 48 -8.34 -13.78 14.56
CA ALA A 48 -8.86 -14.88 15.37
C ALA A 48 -9.13 -14.44 16.83
N GLU A 49 -8.40 -13.43 17.31
CA GLU A 49 -8.55 -12.82 18.63
C GLU A 49 -9.49 -11.60 18.66
N SER A 50 -10.10 -11.25 17.53
CA SER A 50 -10.87 -10.01 17.43
C SER A 50 -12.08 -10.00 18.37
N ASN A 51 -12.25 -8.88 19.07
CA ASN A 51 -13.25 -8.72 20.12
C ASN A 51 -14.70 -8.52 19.63
N ASN A 52 -14.94 -8.47 18.31
CA ASN A 52 -16.27 -8.20 17.75
C ASN A 52 -16.49 -9.02 16.47
N LEU A 53 -17.66 -9.66 16.34
CA LEU A 53 -18.08 -10.34 15.10
C LEU A 53 -18.13 -9.41 13.88
N LEU A 54 -18.63 -8.18 14.05
CA LEU A 54 -18.63 -7.16 13.03
C LEU A 54 -17.81 -5.95 13.51
N PRO A 55 -16.72 -5.58 12.81
CA PRO A 55 -15.99 -4.37 13.15
C PRO A 55 -16.88 -3.15 13.05
N SER A 56 -16.80 -2.23 14.03
CA SER A 56 -17.51 -0.94 13.98
C SER A 56 -17.22 -0.13 12.71
N ARG A 57 -16.05 -0.38 12.09
CA ARG A 57 -15.62 0.21 10.82
C ARG A 57 -16.37 -0.31 9.59
N ALA A 58 -17.06 -1.45 9.67
CA ALA A 58 -17.79 -2.01 8.53
C ALA A 58 -18.90 -1.05 8.05
N VAL A 59 -19.68 -0.50 8.99
CA VAL A 59 -20.73 0.50 8.67
C VAL A 59 -20.12 1.79 8.13
N VAL A 60 -18.96 2.21 8.65
CA VAL A 60 -18.22 3.37 8.12
C VAL A 60 -17.80 3.12 6.67
N GLY A 61 -17.25 1.94 6.36
CA GLY A 61 -16.85 1.57 5.00
C GLY A 61 -18.02 1.47 4.01
N LEU A 62 -19.19 0.99 4.45
CA LEU A 62 -20.42 1.03 3.66
C LEU A 62 -20.82 2.47 3.33
N ARG A 63 -20.76 3.37 4.32
CA ARG A 63 -21.05 4.79 4.12
C ARG A 63 -20.06 5.45 3.16
N ASP A 64 -18.77 5.15 3.27
CA ASP A 64 -17.76 5.72 2.37
C ASP A 64 -18.01 5.26 0.92
N THR A 65 -18.35 3.98 0.72
CA THR A 65 -18.71 3.45 -0.60
C THR A 65 -19.99 4.10 -1.16
N LEU A 66 -20.99 4.34 -0.30
CA LEU A 66 -22.22 5.03 -0.67
C LEU A 66 -21.97 6.50 -1.04
N ARG A 67 -21.04 7.18 -0.35
CA ARG A 67 -20.66 8.56 -0.66
C ARG A 67 -20.01 8.68 -2.02
N VAL A 68 -19.13 7.75 -2.37
CA VAL A 68 -18.57 7.70 -3.73
C VAL A 68 -19.69 7.48 -4.75
N LEU A 69 -20.62 6.56 -4.50
CA LEU A 69 -21.81 6.40 -5.35
C LEU A 69 -22.63 7.69 -5.47
N LEU A 70 -22.79 8.46 -4.39
CA LEU A 70 -23.50 9.73 -4.37
C LEU A 70 -22.78 10.81 -5.18
N ASP A 71 -21.45 10.88 -5.09
CA ASP A 71 -20.63 11.82 -5.87
C ASP A 71 -20.68 11.51 -7.37
N VAL A 72 -20.62 10.23 -7.73
CA VAL A 72 -20.86 9.74 -9.10
C VAL A 72 -22.28 10.11 -9.54
N ALA A 73 -23.29 9.86 -8.71
CA ALA A 73 -24.68 10.18 -9.03
C ALA A 73 -24.92 11.67 -9.28
N ARG A 74 -24.19 12.54 -8.57
CA ARG A 74 -24.19 14.00 -8.74
C ARG A 74 -23.31 14.48 -9.91
N GLY A 75 -22.51 13.59 -10.51
CA GLY A 75 -21.61 13.90 -11.61
C GLY A 75 -20.39 14.75 -11.20
N LEU A 76 -19.98 14.66 -9.93
CA LEU A 76 -18.90 15.47 -9.33
C LEU A 76 -17.49 14.96 -9.66
N GLU A 77 -17.34 13.69 -10.06
CA GLU A 77 -16.03 13.06 -10.27
C GLU A 77 -15.37 13.37 -11.62
N ARG A 78 -15.99 14.18 -12.48
CA ARG A 78 -15.45 14.47 -13.83
C ARG A 78 -14.60 15.75 -13.84
N PRO A 79 -13.28 15.68 -14.11
CA PRO A 79 -12.48 16.87 -14.32
C PRO A 79 -13.03 17.68 -15.51
N GLY A 80 -13.37 18.95 -15.27
CA GLY A 80 -13.93 19.87 -16.26
C GLY A 80 -15.47 19.91 -16.36
N ASN A 81 -16.20 19.24 -15.47
CA ASN A 81 -17.66 19.31 -15.42
C ASN A 81 -18.15 20.36 -14.41
N ASP A 82 -18.02 21.65 -14.75
CA ASP A 82 -18.44 22.80 -13.91
C ASP A 82 -19.94 22.82 -13.56
N ARG A 83 -20.75 21.91 -14.10
CA ARG A 83 -22.22 21.97 -14.00
C ARG A 83 -22.89 20.90 -13.14
N GLY A 84 -22.17 19.94 -12.57
CA GLY A 84 -22.72 19.00 -11.56
C GLY A 84 -24.11 18.44 -11.92
N VAL A 85 -24.34 18.14 -13.20
CA VAL A 85 -25.64 17.64 -13.67
C VAL A 85 -25.77 16.20 -13.19
N PRO A 86 -26.81 15.87 -12.40
CA PRO A 86 -27.01 14.52 -11.92
C PRO A 86 -27.04 13.50 -13.06
N LEU A 87 -26.34 12.39 -12.88
CA LEU A 87 -26.34 11.26 -13.81
C LEU A 87 -27.60 10.39 -13.65
N VAL A 88 -28.37 10.61 -12.59
CA VAL A 88 -29.57 9.84 -12.26
C VAL A 88 -30.75 10.76 -11.90
N PRO A 89 -31.99 10.26 -12.04
CA PRO A 89 -33.20 10.97 -11.61
C PRO A 89 -33.17 11.41 -10.12
N ALA A 90 -33.90 12.49 -9.80
CA ALA A 90 -33.93 13.07 -8.46
C ALA A 90 -34.54 12.16 -7.38
N ASP A 91 -35.39 11.20 -7.75
CA ASP A 91 -35.89 10.17 -6.83
C ASP A 91 -34.80 9.15 -6.45
N VAL A 92 -33.92 8.80 -7.39
CA VAL A 92 -32.76 7.91 -7.12
C VAL A 92 -31.77 8.60 -6.19
N LEU A 93 -31.46 9.88 -6.44
CA LEU A 93 -30.61 10.67 -5.53
C LEU A 93 -31.17 10.71 -4.10
N ARG A 94 -32.46 11.02 -3.95
CA ARG A 94 -33.13 11.03 -2.63
C ARG A 94 -33.10 9.67 -1.95
N LYS A 95 -33.17 8.57 -2.70
CA LYS A 95 -33.00 7.22 -2.14
C LYS A 95 -31.59 7.03 -1.60
N ILE A 96 -30.55 7.39 -2.36
CA ILE A 96 -29.15 7.29 -1.92
C ILE A 96 -28.92 8.11 -0.64
N GLU A 97 -29.42 9.36 -0.60
CA GLU A 97 -29.31 10.23 0.57
C GLU A 97 -30.06 9.66 1.80
N ARG A 98 -31.20 9.02 1.60
CA ARG A 98 -31.92 8.32 2.68
C ARG A 98 -31.13 7.13 3.21
N ILE A 99 -30.47 6.36 2.34
CA ILE A 99 -29.60 5.25 2.75
C ILE A 99 -28.42 5.80 3.58
N GLU A 100 -27.85 6.94 3.21
CA GLU A 100 -26.78 7.59 3.98
C GLU A 100 -27.24 7.94 5.39
N GLN A 101 -28.44 8.50 5.54
CA GLN A 101 -29.05 8.79 6.85
C GLN A 101 -29.29 7.51 7.67
N GLN A 102 -29.71 6.42 7.03
CA GLN A 102 -29.88 5.13 7.73
C GLN A 102 -28.55 4.60 8.30
N LEU A 103 -27.44 4.79 7.58
CA LEU A 103 -26.10 4.39 8.03
C LEU A 103 -25.56 5.25 9.18
N GLU A 104 -26.20 6.37 9.50
CA GLU A 104 -25.89 7.12 10.73
C GLU A 104 -26.42 6.43 11.99
N ALA A 105 -27.40 5.53 11.85
CA ALA A 105 -27.88 4.72 12.96
C ALA A 105 -26.72 3.88 13.51
N ARG A 106 -26.57 3.89 14.84
CA ARG A 106 -25.58 3.07 15.55
C ARG A 106 -26.31 1.89 16.21
N PRO A 107 -26.58 0.79 15.46
CA PRO A 107 -27.17 -0.39 16.07
C PRO A 107 -26.24 -0.89 17.18
N ASN A 108 -26.82 -1.15 18.34
CA ASN A 108 -26.10 -1.60 19.53
C ASN A 108 -26.29 -3.10 19.80
N THR A 109 -27.04 -3.80 18.94
CA THR A 109 -27.23 -5.24 19.02
C THR A 109 -26.99 -5.91 17.68
N VAL A 110 -26.65 -7.20 17.71
CA VAL A 110 -26.44 -7.99 16.49
C VAL A 110 -27.72 -8.08 15.64
N SER A 111 -28.89 -8.32 16.24
CA SER A 111 -30.16 -8.33 15.49
C SER A 111 -30.51 -6.98 14.88
N ALA A 112 -30.22 -5.87 15.56
CA ALA A 112 -30.43 -4.53 15.02
C ALA A 112 -29.52 -4.28 13.80
N THR A 113 -28.26 -4.72 13.87
CA THR A 113 -27.31 -4.65 12.77
C THR A 113 -27.76 -5.49 11.57
N VAL A 114 -28.17 -6.74 11.79
CA VAL A 114 -28.72 -7.60 10.73
C VAL A 114 -29.96 -6.94 10.09
N THR A 115 -30.86 -6.39 10.90
CA THR A 115 -32.06 -5.70 10.40
C THR A 115 -31.70 -4.51 9.52
N LEU A 116 -30.72 -3.70 9.95
CA LEU A 116 -30.21 -2.59 9.14
C LEU A 116 -29.63 -3.09 7.82
N LEU A 117 -28.71 -4.06 7.86
CA LEU A 117 -28.07 -4.61 6.67
C LEU A 117 -29.07 -5.25 5.70
N SER A 118 -30.06 -5.98 6.20
CA SER A 118 -31.14 -6.57 5.38
C SER A 118 -31.95 -5.50 4.65
N ARG A 119 -32.26 -4.38 5.31
CA ARG A 119 -32.91 -3.23 4.66
C ARG A 119 -32.02 -2.59 3.61
N LEU A 120 -30.73 -2.38 3.93
CA LEU A 120 -29.76 -1.80 3.02
C LEU A 120 -29.58 -2.65 1.75
N VAL A 121 -29.60 -3.98 1.84
CA VAL A 121 -29.55 -4.86 0.65
C VAL A 121 -30.72 -4.60 -0.28
N VAL A 122 -31.94 -4.48 0.26
CA VAL A 122 -33.14 -4.19 -0.53
C VAL A 122 -33.05 -2.80 -1.17
N ASP A 123 -32.68 -1.79 -0.40
CA ASP A 123 -32.55 -0.41 -0.88
C ASP A 123 -31.44 -0.30 -1.94
N ALA A 124 -30.29 -0.95 -1.74
CA ALA A 124 -29.18 -1.00 -2.70
C ALA A 124 -29.58 -1.67 -4.02
N GLY A 125 -30.31 -2.78 -3.97
CA GLY A 125 -30.82 -3.46 -5.15
C GLY A 125 -31.76 -2.57 -5.98
N GLN A 126 -32.59 -1.76 -5.32
CA GLN A 126 -33.43 -0.77 -6.00
C GLN A 126 -32.61 0.36 -6.64
N VAL A 127 -31.57 0.86 -5.97
CA VAL A 127 -30.67 1.89 -6.52
C VAL A 127 -29.92 1.35 -7.74
N LYS A 128 -29.40 0.13 -7.65
CA LYS A 128 -28.72 -0.54 -8.77
C LYS A 128 -29.64 -0.77 -9.96
N ALA A 129 -30.91 -1.15 -9.73
CA ALA A 129 -31.88 -1.31 -10.81
C ALA A 129 -32.14 0.00 -11.58
N ALA A 130 -31.88 1.16 -10.97
CA ALA A 130 -32.01 2.47 -11.59
C ALA A 130 -30.75 2.95 -12.34
N ALA A 131 -29.71 2.11 -12.48
CA ALA A 131 -28.40 2.50 -13.01
C ALA A 131 -28.37 2.93 -14.49
N HIS A 132 -29.46 2.70 -15.25
CA HIS A 132 -29.52 2.98 -16.69
C HIS A 132 -28.25 2.49 -17.44
N ALA A 133 -27.85 3.15 -18.53
CA ALA A 133 -26.67 2.80 -19.33
C ALA A 133 -25.34 3.38 -18.79
N ASN A 134 -25.29 3.87 -17.54
CA ASN A 134 -24.08 4.47 -16.98
C ASN A 134 -23.22 3.40 -16.28
N ASN A 135 -22.09 3.05 -16.90
CA ASN A 135 -21.20 2.00 -16.41
C ASN A 135 -20.56 2.29 -15.05
N GLU A 136 -20.22 3.56 -14.77
CA GLU A 136 -19.54 3.96 -13.53
C GLU A 136 -20.50 3.97 -12.34
N PHE A 137 -21.69 4.54 -12.54
CA PHE A 137 -22.77 4.46 -11.54
C PHE A 137 -23.15 3.00 -11.26
N LEU A 138 -23.31 2.18 -12.32
CA LEU A 138 -23.62 0.76 -12.16
C LEU A 138 -22.54 0.02 -11.37
N TRP A 139 -21.27 0.35 -11.58
CA TRP A 139 -20.15 -0.25 -10.86
C TRP A 139 -20.24 0.06 -9.36
N TRP A 140 -20.37 1.33 -8.98
CA TRP A 140 -20.45 1.74 -7.58
C TRP A 140 -21.73 1.27 -6.89
N ALA A 141 -22.87 1.27 -7.58
CA ALA A 141 -24.12 0.70 -7.06
C ALA A 141 -23.99 -0.81 -6.81
N SER A 142 -23.32 -1.52 -7.72
CA SER A 142 -23.04 -2.95 -7.57
C SER A 142 -22.03 -3.23 -6.45
N ALA A 143 -21.02 -2.38 -6.28
CA ALA A 143 -20.05 -2.47 -5.19
C ALA A 143 -20.75 -2.29 -3.83
N PHE A 144 -21.58 -1.25 -3.69
CA PHE A 144 -22.33 -0.98 -2.47
C PHE A 144 -23.32 -2.11 -2.13
N GLU A 145 -24.09 -2.59 -3.10
CA GLU A 145 -25.01 -3.73 -2.92
C GLU A 145 -24.24 -4.97 -2.47
N ARG A 146 -23.13 -5.29 -3.14
CA ARG A 146 -22.29 -6.45 -2.80
C ARG A 146 -21.76 -6.35 -1.37
N SER A 147 -21.23 -5.20 -0.97
CA SER A 147 -20.73 -5.02 0.40
C SER A 147 -21.84 -5.14 1.45
N CYS A 148 -23.06 -4.66 1.17
CA CYS A 148 -24.21 -4.86 2.05
C CYS A 148 -24.56 -6.35 2.21
N ILE A 149 -24.56 -7.10 1.10
CA ILE A 149 -24.84 -8.54 1.09
C ILE A 149 -23.76 -9.30 1.86
N GLU A 150 -22.48 -9.06 1.56
CA GLU A 150 -21.34 -9.74 2.19
C GLU A 150 -21.33 -9.53 3.71
N HIS A 151 -21.53 -8.30 4.19
CA HIS A 151 -21.57 -8.03 5.63
C HIS A 151 -22.80 -8.64 6.33
N ARG A 152 -23.97 -8.63 5.67
CA ARG A 152 -25.18 -9.28 6.21
C ARG A 152 -24.98 -10.78 6.34
N ASP A 153 -24.51 -11.40 5.25
CA ASP A 153 -24.39 -12.86 5.16
C ASP A 153 -23.29 -13.37 6.08
N GLU A 154 -22.18 -12.63 6.23
CA GLU A 154 -21.14 -12.95 7.21
C GLU A 154 -21.67 -12.88 8.65
N LEU A 155 -22.43 -11.83 8.99
CA LEU A 155 -23.02 -11.69 10.32
C LEU A 155 -24.07 -12.76 10.61
N LEU A 156 -24.94 -13.09 9.66
CA LEU A 156 -25.92 -14.18 9.77
C LEU A 156 -25.27 -15.56 9.83
N CYS A 157 -24.13 -15.74 9.18
CA CYS A 157 -23.36 -16.98 9.24
C CYS A 157 -22.83 -17.22 10.67
N LEU A 158 -22.30 -16.18 11.32
CA LEU A 158 -21.69 -16.25 12.65
C LEU A 158 -22.68 -16.02 13.81
N ALA A 159 -23.83 -15.40 13.54
CA ALA A 159 -24.88 -15.12 14.52
C ALA A 159 -26.28 -15.42 13.94
N PRO A 160 -26.58 -16.67 13.54
CA PRO A 160 -27.88 -17.06 12.98
C PRO A 160 -29.06 -16.81 13.94
N TRP A 161 -28.82 -16.74 15.26
CA TRP A 161 -29.86 -16.39 16.23
C TRP A 161 -30.42 -14.98 16.02
N ALA A 162 -29.69 -14.12 15.30
CA ALA A 162 -30.07 -12.74 15.07
C ALA A 162 -31.32 -12.58 14.18
N ASP A 163 -31.61 -13.60 13.36
CA ASP A 163 -32.77 -13.67 12.46
C ASP A 163 -33.96 -14.41 13.08
N LEU A 164 -33.82 -14.89 14.32
CA LEU A 164 -34.93 -15.55 15.00
C LEU A 164 -36.02 -14.54 15.38
N PRO A 165 -37.30 -14.92 15.29
CA PRO A 165 -38.38 -14.09 15.82
C PRO A 165 -38.24 -13.94 17.35
N PRO A 166 -38.83 -12.89 17.94
CA PRO A 166 -38.87 -12.75 19.39
C PRO A 166 -39.53 -13.97 20.04
N PRO A 167 -39.22 -14.27 21.32
CA PRO A 167 -39.86 -15.37 22.04
C PRO A 167 -41.39 -15.23 21.97
N PRO A 168 -42.13 -16.30 21.63
CA PRO A 168 -43.59 -16.30 21.68
C PRO A 168 -44.11 -15.94 23.08
N ASP A 169 -45.27 -15.30 23.17
CA ASP A 169 -45.85 -14.84 24.45
C ASP A 169 -46.04 -16.00 25.45
N GLU A 170 -46.27 -17.21 24.93
CA GLU A 170 -46.37 -18.48 25.66
C GLU A 170 -45.17 -18.74 26.56
N VAL A 171 -43.97 -18.40 26.10
CA VAL A 171 -42.71 -18.58 26.81
C VAL A 171 -42.65 -17.67 28.04
N ARG A 172 -43.32 -16.52 27.97
CA ARG A 172 -43.36 -15.51 29.03
C ARG A 172 -44.59 -15.62 29.94
N ARG A 173 -45.55 -16.50 29.62
CA ARG A 173 -46.73 -16.74 30.48
C ARG A 173 -46.30 -17.39 31.80
N GLN A 174 -46.44 -16.64 32.89
CA GLN A 174 -46.16 -17.14 34.24
C GLN A 174 -47.18 -18.21 34.65
N ARG A 175 -46.70 -19.38 35.06
CA ARG A 175 -47.56 -20.48 35.57
C ARG A 175 -47.15 -20.99 36.96
N SER A 176 -45.98 -20.61 37.46
CA SER A 176 -45.47 -20.96 38.79
C SER A 176 -44.28 -20.06 39.19
N PRO A 177 -43.88 -20.00 40.48
CA PRO A 177 -42.72 -19.23 40.94
C PRO A 177 -41.39 -19.66 40.29
N GLY A 178 -41.21 -20.94 39.98
CA GLY A 178 -40.01 -21.44 39.27
C GLY A 178 -39.90 -20.95 37.82
N HIS A 179 -41.03 -20.61 37.17
CA HIS A 179 -41.01 -20.04 35.82
C HIS A 179 -40.44 -18.62 35.79
N LEU A 180 -40.62 -17.82 36.86
CA LEU A 180 -40.05 -16.46 36.93
C LEU A 180 -38.53 -16.48 36.84
N GLN A 181 -37.89 -17.42 37.54
CA GLN A 181 -36.44 -17.58 37.48
C GLN A 181 -35.99 -18.05 36.08
N ALA A 182 -36.66 -19.04 35.50
CA ALA A 182 -36.32 -19.51 34.15
C ALA A 182 -36.51 -18.43 33.07
N ILE A 183 -37.54 -17.59 33.18
CA ILE A 183 -37.75 -16.42 32.30
C ILE A 183 -36.61 -15.40 32.48
N HIS A 184 -36.22 -15.11 33.72
CA HIS A 184 -35.10 -14.20 33.98
C HIS A 184 -33.78 -14.73 33.41
N GLU A 185 -33.48 -16.02 33.60
CA GLU A 185 -32.30 -16.67 33.02
C GLU A 185 -32.33 -16.64 31.48
N LEU A 186 -33.52 -16.81 30.87
CA LEU A 186 -33.70 -16.67 29.43
C LEU A 186 -33.42 -15.24 28.96
N ASP A 187 -33.94 -14.22 29.63
CA ASP A 187 -33.72 -12.82 29.27
C ASP A 187 -32.22 -12.43 29.38
N VAL A 188 -31.52 -12.96 30.38
CA VAL A 188 -30.05 -12.79 30.51
C VAL A 188 -29.32 -13.47 29.36
N LEU A 189 -29.70 -14.70 29.00
CA LEU A 189 -29.11 -15.43 27.86
C LEU A 189 -29.34 -14.68 26.55
N LEU A 190 -30.57 -14.22 26.28
CA LEU A 190 -30.89 -13.45 25.08
C LEU A 190 -30.13 -12.13 25.06
N SER A 191 -29.97 -11.45 26.19
CA SER A 191 -29.18 -10.22 26.28
C SER A 191 -27.72 -10.45 25.93
N ARG A 192 -27.13 -11.58 26.34
CA ARG A 192 -25.76 -11.97 25.96
C ARG A 192 -25.63 -12.22 24.45
N LEU A 193 -26.60 -12.89 23.84
CA LEU A 193 -26.63 -13.13 22.39
C LEU A 193 -26.80 -11.83 21.58
N GLN A 194 -27.49 -10.84 22.14
CA GLN A 194 -27.71 -9.54 21.51
C GLN A 194 -26.52 -8.58 21.66
N GLY A 195 -25.55 -8.87 22.54
CA GLY A 195 -24.32 -8.10 22.66
C GLY A 195 -23.43 -8.17 21.41
N SER A 196 -22.19 -7.68 21.50
CA SER A 196 -21.17 -7.84 20.45
C SER A 196 -20.13 -8.86 20.90
N PRO A 197 -20.40 -10.18 20.80
CA PRO A 197 -19.42 -11.18 21.17
C PRO A 197 -18.23 -11.16 20.19
N SER A 198 -17.09 -11.61 20.68
CA SER A 198 -15.93 -12.00 19.91
C SER A 198 -16.15 -13.34 19.21
N LEU A 199 -15.33 -13.63 18.19
CA LEU A 199 -15.38 -14.92 17.49
C LEU A 199 -15.13 -16.10 18.46
N ARG A 200 -14.23 -15.92 19.42
CA ARG A 200 -13.93 -16.93 20.46
C ARG A 200 -15.09 -17.14 21.43
N GLU A 201 -15.76 -16.06 21.85
CA GLU A 201 -16.94 -16.18 22.70
C GLU A 201 -18.04 -16.95 22.00
N VAL A 202 -18.30 -16.66 20.71
CA VAL A 202 -19.27 -17.43 19.91
C VAL A 202 -18.88 -18.90 19.82
N ALA A 203 -17.62 -19.21 19.52
CA ALA A 203 -17.15 -20.60 19.48
C ALA A 203 -17.36 -21.35 20.82
N GLY A 204 -17.30 -20.64 21.94
CA GLY A 204 -17.56 -21.18 23.28
C GLY A 204 -19.03 -21.20 23.73
N MET A 205 -19.96 -20.65 22.94
CA MET A 205 -21.37 -20.56 23.34
C MET A 205 -22.03 -21.92 23.49
N GLN A 206 -21.65 -22.90 22.67
CA GLN A 206 -22.18 -24.26 22.76
C GLN A 206 -21.96 -24.85 24.16
N SER A 207 -20.76 -24.70 24.72
CA SER A 207 -20.41 -25.25 26.03
C SER A 207 -20.96 -24.41 27.19
N SER A 208 -21.09 -23.10 27.00
CA SER A 208 -21.45 -22.17 28.08
C SER A 208 -22.95 -21.85 28.17
N LEU A 209 -23.68 -21.86 27.05
CA LEU A 209 -25.09 -21.44 26.97
C LEU A 209 -26.07 -22.60 26.80
N LEU A 210 -25.72 -23.68 26.08
CA LEU A 210 -26.66 -24.77 25.84
C LEU A 210 -27.11 -25.51 27.11
N PRO A 211 -26.23 -25.80 28.10
CA PRO A 211 -26.68 -26.43 29.34
C PRO A 211 -27.73 -25.60 30.10
N THR A 212 -27.53 -24.28 30.13
CA THR A 212 -28.49 -23.33 30.73
C THR A 212 -29.80 -23.32 29.93
N LEU A 213 -29.72 -23.27 28.60
CA LEU A 213 -30.90 -23.30 27.73
C LEU A 213 -31.70 -24.60 27.91
N ASP A 214 -31.03 -25.75 27.97
CA ASP A 214 -31.66 -27.05 28.16
C ASP A 214 -32.38 -27.13 29.54
N GLY A 215 -31.80 -26.51 30.58
CA GLY A 215 -32.44 -26.34 31.89
C GLY A 215 -33.67 -25.43 31.87
N ILE A 216 -33.59 -24.31 31.15
CA ILE A 216 -34.71 -23.38 30.93
C ILE A 216 -35.85 -24.09 30.17
N MET A 217 -35.53 -24.82 29.10
CA MET A 217 -36.50 -25.60 28.31
C MET A 217 -37.24 -26.63 29.16
N THR A 218 -36.52 -27.30 30.07
CA THR A 218 -37.11 -28.27 30.99
C THR A 218 -38.03 -27.59 32.00
N SER A 219 -37.63 -26.43 32.51
CA SER A 219 -38.38 -25.67 33.51
C SER A 219 -39.64 -25.00 32.94
N LEU A 220 -39.62 -24.61 31.66
CA LEU A 220 -40.74 -23.97 30.95
C LEU A 220 -41.59 -24.98 30.15
N ALA A 221 -41.32 -26.28 30.26
CA ALA A 221 -42.06 -27.30 29.54
C ALA A 221 -43.56 -27.24 29.86
N VAL A 222 -44.38 -27.10 28.82
CA VAL A 222 -45.85 -27.07 28.95
C VAL A 222 -46.38 -28.52 29.10
N PRO A 223 -47.11 -28.86 30.16
CA PRO A 223 -47.80 -30.14 30.25
C PRO A 223 -48.82 -30.28 29.12
N SER A 224 -48.81 -31.41 28.42
CA SER A 224 -49.56 -31.70 27.18
C SER A 224 -51.10 -31.68 27.29
N ASN A 225 -51.69 -31.17 28.38
CA ASN A 225 -53.09 -31.37 28.73
C ASN A 225 -54.08 -30.30 28.23
N GLY A 226 -53.70 -29.38 27.34
CA GLY A 226 -54.66 -28.52 26.66
C GLY A 226 -54.03 -27.36 25.89
N GLN A 227 -54.43 -27.22 24.62
CA GLN A 227 -53.90 -26.31 23.57
C GLN A 227 -52.58 -26.77 22.93
N THR A 228 -52.70 -27.65 21.95
CA THR A 228 -51.61 -28.29 21.20
C THR A 228 -50.81 -27.34 20.27
N GLY A 229 -51.37 -26.20 19.87
CA GLY A 229 -50.72 -25.24 18.95
C GLY A 229 -49.66 -24.37 19.63
N ASP A 230 -50.04 -23.68 20.70
CA ASP A 230 -49.21 -22.73 21.45
C ASP A 230 -47.96 -23.38 22.07
N ALA A 231 -48.12 -24.55 22.70
CA ALA A 231 -47.01 -25.31 23.29
C ALA A 231 -46.02 -25.81 22.21
N ALA A 232 -46.51 -26.13 21.01
CA ALA A 232 -45.68 -26.54 19.90
C ALA A 232 -44.85 -25.36 19.35
N GLN A 233 -45.41 -24.15 19.34
CA GLN A 233 -44.71 -22.94 18.90
C GLN A 233 -43.54 -22.58 19.83
N ALA A 234 -43.77 -22.58 21.15
CA ALA A 234 -42.71 -22.36 22.14
C ALA A 234 -41.59 -23.41 22.03
N THR A 235 -41.96 -24.68 21.91
CA THR A 235 -40.99 -25.79 21.74
C THR A 235 -40.19 -25.65 20.44
N CYS A 236 -40.84 -25.25 19.35
CA CYS A 236 -40.18 -25.01 18.06
C CYS A 236 -39.17 -23.87 18.17
N TRP A 237 -39.55 -22.75 18.79
CA TRP A 237 -38.68 -21.60 18.97
C TRP A 237 -37.43 -21.95 19.80
N PHE A 238 -37.60 -22.65 20.93
CA PHE A 238 -36.46 -23.12 21.73
C PHE A 238 -35.52 -24.03 20.93
N ARG A 239 -36.07 -24.94 20.12
CA ARG A 239 -35.27 -25.82 19.25
C ARG A 239 -34.48 -25.01 18.23
N GLN A 240 -35.10 -24.00 17.61
CA GLN A 240 -34.43 -23.11 16.65
C GLN A 240 -33.32 -22.28 17.31
N LEU A 241 -33.57 -21.74 18.50
CA LEU A 241 -32.55 -21.01 19.28
C LEU A 241 -31.37 -21.92 19.63
N ARG A 242 -31.66 -23.12 20.15
CA ARG A 242 -30.64 -24.12 20.49
C ARG A 242 -29.79 -24.50 19.27
N GLN A 243 -30.43 -24.75 18.12
CA GLN A 243 -29.73 -25.07 16.88
C GLN A 243 -28.89 -23.89 16.39
N SER A 244 -29.42 -22.67 16.46
CA SER A 244 -28.70 -21.46 16.04
C SER A 244 -27.43 -21.23 16.86
N ILE A 245 -27.48 -21.42 18.18
CA ILE A 245 -26.31 -21.33 19.06
C ILE A 245 -25.28 -22.40 18.71
N PHE A 246 -25.72 -23.64 18.47
CA PHE A 246 -24.86 -24.75 18.08
C PHE A 246 -24.15 -24.47 16.75
N ASP A 247 -24.91 -24.14 15.70
CA ASP A 247 -24.39 -23.86 14.36
C ASP A 247 -23.39 -22.71 14.36
N ALA A 248 -23.71 -21.63 15.08
CA ALA A 248 -22.83 -20.49 15.24
C ALA A 248 -21.50 -20.87 15.90
N SER A 249 -21.57 -21.66 16.98
CA SER A 249 -20.39 -22.11 17.71
C SER A 249 -19.47 -22.95 16.83
N GLN A 250 -20.03 -23.87 16.05
CA GLN A 250 -19.27 -24.70 15.10
C GLN A 250 -18.62 -23.84 14.01
N ARG A 251 -19.40 -22.95 13.37
CA ARG A 251 -18.88 -22.07 12.30
C ARG A 251 -17.79 -21.11 12.79
N ALA A 252 -17.95 -20.58 14.01
CA ALA A 252 -16.95 -19.73 14.62
C ALA A 252 -15.66 -20.50 14.94
N ALA A 253 -15.77 -21.72 15.49
CA ALA A 253 -14.63 -22.59 15.72
C ALA A 253 -13.91 -22.96 14.41
N ASP A 254 -14.65 -23.31 13.36
CA ASP A 254 -14.10 -23.60 12.03
C ASP A 254 -13.38 -22.39 11.43
N ARG A 255 -13.92 -21.17 11.60
CA ARG A 255 -13.29 -19.92 11.17
C ARG A 255 -11.98 -19.68 11.89
N ILE A 256 -11.95 -19.84 13.22
CA ILE A 256 -10.72 -19.71 14.03
C ILE A 256 -9.66 -20.70 13.54
N GLN A 257 -10.03 -21.96 13.35
CA GLN A 257 -9.10 -22.97 12.84
C GLN A 257 -8.63 -22.66 11.42
N GLY A 258 -9.51 -22.13 10.56
CA GLY A 258 -9.15 -21.68 9.21
C GLY A 258 -8.10 -20.57 9.22
N LEU A 259 -8.28 -19.57 10.07
CA LEU A 259 -7.31 -18.48 10.27
C LEU A 259 -5.97 -19.00 10.79
N GLN A 260 -5.99 -19.92 11.76
CA GLN A 260 -4.78 -20.56 12.28
C GLN A 260 -4.05 -21.39 11.23
N ARG A 261 -4.78 -22.17 10.40
CA ARG A 261 -4.19 -22.91 9.27
C ARG A 261 -3.55 -21.97 8.25
N ALA A 262 -4.22 -20.87 7.91
CA ALA A 262 -3.67 -19.87 7.00
C ALA A 262 -2.42 -19.18 7.59
N ALA A 263 -2.42 -18.89 8.89
CA ALA A 263 -1.28 -18.33 9.61
C ALA A 263 -0.07 -19.30 9.59
N ASN A 264 -0.30 -20.59 9.86
CA ASN A 264 0.74 -21.62 9.76
C ASN A 264 1.28 -21.73 8.33
N ARG A 265 0.40 -21.67 7.33
CA ARG A 265 0.82 -21.66 5.93
C ARG A 265 1.72 -20.46 5.62
N CYS A 266 1.39 -19.27 6.13
CA CYS A 266 2.25 -18.10 5.97
C CYS A 266 3.65 -18.30 6.58
N GLN A 267 3.75 -18.98 7.72
CA GLN A 267 5.05 -19.35 8.30
C GLN A 267 5.84 -20.29 7.38
N GLU A 268 5.20 -21.35 6.87
CA GLU A 268 5.82 -22.27 5.91
C GLU A 268 6.29 -21.58 4.62
N LEU A 269 5.56 -20.54 4.19
CA LEU A 269 5.93 -19.74 3.02
C LEU A 269 7.13 -18.82 3.28
N ALA A 270 7.32 -18.37 4.51
CA ALA A 270 8.44 -17.52 4.92
C ALA A 270 9.73 -18.32 5.18
N ASP A 271 9.60 -19.62 5.43
CA ASP A 271 10.71 -20.53 5.72
C ASP A 271 11.40 -21.00 4.44
N MET A 272 12.17 -20.09 3.83
CA MET A 272 12.95 -20.33 2.61
C MET A 272 14.43 -20.44 2.95
N ASP A 273 15.19 -21.25 2.20
CA ASP A 273 16.64 -21.41 2.42
C ASP A 273 17.44 -20.28 1.74
N PHE A 274 17.78 -19.23 2.48
CA PHE A 274 18.57 -18.11 1.94
C PHE A 274 20.07 -18.40 1.82
N SER A 275 20.56 -19.55 2.32
CA SER A 275 22.01 -19.82 2.42
C SER A 275 22.74 -19.83 1.07
N PHE A 276 22.07 -20.22 -0.01
CA PHE A 276 22.66 -20.27 -1.35
C PHE A 276 22.72 -18.89 -2.04
N LEU A 277 21.97 -17.91 -1.53
CA LEU A 277 22.00 -16.52 -2.01
C LEU A 277 23.07 -15.68 -1.30
N PHE A 278 23.64 -16.21 -0.22
CA PHE A 278 24.56 -15.51 0.66
C PHE A 278 26.02 -15.86 0.35
N ASP A 279 26.84 -14.84 0.13
CA ASP A 279 28.30 -15.00 0.00
C ASP A 279 28.97 -14.74 1.35
N LYS A 280 29.38 -15.84 1.98
CA LYS A 280 30.05 -15.84 3.29
C LYS A 280 31.40 -15.14 3.31
N SER A 281 32.06 -14.94 2.17
CA SER A 281 33.36 -14.25 2.15
C SER A 281 33.19 -12.72 2.24
N ARG A 282 32.02 -12.22 1.83
CA ARG A 282 31.68 -10.79 1.82
C ARG A 282 30.72 -10.42 2.93
N ASP A 283 30.09 -11.39 3.56
CA ASP A 283 28.93 -11.23 4.44
C ASP A 283 27.77 -10.47 3.76
N LEU A 284 27.54 -10.74 2.46
CA LEU A 284 26.53 -10.05 1.65
C LEU A 284 25.70 -11.03 0.83
N PHE A 285 24.46 -10.64 0.58
CA PHE A 285 23.61 -11.32 -0.39
C PHE A 285 23.94 -10.91 -1.81
N ALA A 286 23.98 -11.89 -2.72
CA ALA A 286 23.94 -11.61 -4.15
C ALA A 286 22.57 -11.06 -4.55
N ILE A 287 22.49 -10.38 -5.71
CA ILE A 287 21.22 -9.88 -6.24
C ILE A 287 20.22 -11.03 -6.45
N GLY A 288 20.71 -12.14 -7.02
CA GLY A 288 19.94 -13.33 -7.19
C GLY A 288 20.75 -14.50 -7.75
N TYR A 289 20.02 -15.52 -8.18
CA TYR A 289 20.56 -16.79 -8.62
C TYR A 289 19.79 -17.32 -9.83
N ASN A 290 20.53 -17.62 -10.89
CA ASN A 290 20.01 -18.30 -12.07
C ASN A 290 20.01 -19.81 -11.83
N VAL A 291 18.81 -20.39 -11.75
CA VAL A 291 18.60 -21.80 -11.44
C VAL A 291 18.96 -22.70 -12.63
N ASP A 292 18.68 -22.24 -13.84
CA ASP A 292 19.00 -22.98 -15.07
C ASP A 292 20.53 -23.13 -15.25
N GLU A 293 21.28 -22.06 -14.99
CA GLU A 293 22.75 -22.03 -15.06
C GLU A 293 23.43 -22.48 -13.77
N ARG A 294 22.67 -22.67 -12.69
CA ARG A 294 23.17 -22.92 -11.32
C ARG A 294 24.23 -21.92 -10.88
N ARG A 295 23.99 -20.65 -11.16
CA ARG A 295 24.97 -19.57 -11.03
C ARG A 295 24.44 -18.44 -10.18
N LEU A 296 25.21 -18.07 -9.17
CA LEU A 296 24.99 -16.87 -8.37
C LEU A 296 25.41 -15.63 -9.17
N ASP A 297 24.68 -14.53 -9.01
CA ASP A 297 25.07 -13.27 -9.64
C ASP A 297 26.36 -12.71 -9.05
N GLY A 298 27.12 -11.97 -9.87
CA GLY A 298 28.37 -11.32 -9.45
C GLY A 298 28.20 -9.97 -8.75
N SER A 299 26.96 -9.48 -8.65
CA SER A 299 26.58 -8.24 -7.99
C SER A 299 25.90 -8.54 -6.66
N PHE A 300 25.99 -7.61 -5.70
CA PHE A 300 25.58 -7.82 -4.31
C PHE A 300 24.77 -6.64 -3.77
N TYR A 301 23.92 -6.91 -2.79
CA TYR A 301 23.26 -5.87 -1.99
C TYR A 301 24.20 -5.43 -0.88
N ASP A 302 24.92 -4.33 -1.13
CA ASP A 302 26.02 -3.85 -0.29
C ASP A 302 25.72 -2.51 0.40
N LEU A 303 24.48 -2.01 0.36
CA LEU A 303 24.08 -0.74 0.98
C LEU A 303 22.91 -0.92 1.94
N LEU A 304 22.96 -0.23 3.09
CA LEU A 304 21.86 -0.23 4.05
C LEU A 304 20.62 0.50 3.50
N ALA A 305 20.82 1.54 2.70
CA ALA A 305 19.76 2.22 1.97
C ALA A 305 19.39 1.44 0.71
N SER A 306 18.68 0.33 0.92
CA SER A 306 18.08 -0.48 -0.12
C SER A 306 16.78 -1.10 0.39
N GLU A 307 15.91 -1.41 -0.55
CA GLU A 307 14.71 -2.21 -0.41
C GLU A 307 15.03 -3.66 0.05
N ALA A 308 16.24 -4.15 -0.22
CA ALA A 308 16.72 -5.46 0.23
C ALA A 308 17.00 -5.54 1.74
N ARG A 309 17.04 -4.42 2.46
CA ARG A 309 17.29 -4.44 3.92
C ARG A 309 16.25 -5.25 4.69
N LEU A 310 15.02 -5.37 4.18
CA LEU A 310 14.02 -6.24 4.79
C LEU A 310 14.43 -7.71 4.72
N ALA A 311 15.02 -8.15 3.60
CA ALA A 311 15.54 -9.51 3.44
C ALA A 311 16.65 -9.78 4.47
N SER A 312 17.60 -8.84 4.59
CA SER A 312 18.68 -8.88 5.59
C SER A 312 18.12 -8.99 7.01
N TYR A 313 17.14 -8.16 7.37
CA TYR A 313 16.52 -8.18 8.69
C TYR A 313 15.82 -9.51 8.98
N VAL A 314 14.97 -9.98 8.06
CA VAL A 314 14.17 -11.20 8.24
C VAL A 314 15.06 -12.43 8.37
N THR A 315 16.10 -12.55 7.55
CA THR A 315 17.01 -13.70 7.59
C THR A 315 17.84 -13.76 8.87
N ILE A 316 18.23 -12.59 9.42
CA ILE A 316 18.85 -12.48 10.74
C ILE A 316 17.86 -12.85 11.85
N ALA A 317 16.64 -12.32 11.80
CA ALA A 317 15.61 -12.60 12.78
C ALA A 317 15.22 -14.10 12.82
N GLN A 318 15.23 -14.76 11.66
CA GLN A 318 15.03 -16.21 11.53
C GLN A 318 16.24 -17.04 12.00
N GLY A 319 17.39 -16.41 12.26
CA GLY A 319 18.62 -17.10 12.64
C GLY A 319 19.29 -17.87 11.49
N GLN A 320 18.96 -17.55 10.23
CA GLN A 320 19.60 -18.16 9.07
C GLN A 320 20.98 -17.56 8.77
N ILE A 321 21.14 -16.27 9.05
CA ILE A 321 22.33 -15.46 8.79
C ILE A 321 22.70 -14.70 10.05
N ASP A 322 23.99 -14.57 10.33
CA ASP A 322 24.49 -13.88 11.53
C ASP A 322 24.36 -12.35 11.42
N GLN A 323 24.38 -11.65 12.57
CA GLN A 323 24.13 -10.20 12.63
C GLN A 323 25.23 -9.37 11.95
N GLU A 324 26.43 -9.92 11.78
CA GLU A 324 27.57 -9.34 11.07
C GLU A 324 27.16 -8.86 9.68
N HIS A 325 26.27 -9.60 9.00
CA HIS A 325 25.71 -9.21 7.71
C HIS A 325 25.09 -7.80 7.74
N TRP A 326 24.31 -7.48 8.78
CA TRP A 326 23.68 -6.17 8.90
C TRP A 326 24.70 -5.04 8.94
N PHE A 327 25.86 -5.28 9.57
CA PHE A 327 26.94 -4.31 9.70
C PHE A 327 27.90 -4.30 8.50
N ALA A 328 27.92 -5.36 7.70
CA ALA A 328 28.63 -5.41 6.42
C ALA A 328 28.00 -4.51 5.35
N LEU A 329 26.69 -4.19 5.46
CA LEU A 329 26.03 -3.23 4.58
C LEU A 329 26.70 -1.83 4.66
N GLY A 330 26.83 -1.14 3.54
CA GLY A 330 27.48 0.15 3.46
C GLY A 330 26.63 1.28 4.06
N ARG A 331 27.27 2.14 4.87
CA ARG A 331 26.71 3.41 5.38
C ARG A 331 27.31 4.62 4.65
N LEU A 332 27.26 4.62 3.32
CA LEU A 332 27.74 5.76 2.54
C LEU A 332 26.81 6.95 2.77
N LEU A 333 27.33 8.06 3.28
CA LEU A 333 26.55 9.25 3.63
C LEU A 333 26.81 10.41 2.68
N THR A 334 25.76 11.13 2.31
CA THR A 334 25.79 12.43 1.63
C THR A 334 25.12 13.49 2.50
N THR A 335 25.34 14.78 2.22
CA THR A 335 24.55 15.85 2.84
C THR A 335 23.44 16.27 1.90
N THR A 336 22.20 16.29 2.40
CA THR A 336 21.08 16.85 1.64
C THR A 336 20.23 17.74 2.54
N GLY A 337 20.09 19.01 2.16
CA GLY A 337 19.40 20.01 3.00
C GLY A 337 20.02 20.16 4.39
N GLY A 338 21.35 19.95 4.52
CA GLY A 338 22.07 20.02 5.80
C GLY A 338 21.96 18.78 6.70
N ALA A 339 21.20 17.75 6.30
CA ALA A 339 21.10 16.49 7.02
C ALA A 339 22.02 15.40 6.40
N ALA A 340 22.56 14.53 7.24
CA ALA A 340 23.26 13.33 6.80
C ALA A 340 22.23 12.30 6.30
N THR A 341 22.44 11.81 5.07
CA THR A 341 21.51 10.94 4.34
C THR A 341 22.29 9.76 3.79
N LEU A 342 21.82 8.52 4.01
CA LEU A 342 22.39 7.37 3.33
C LEU A 342 22.19 7.46 1.81
N LEU A 343 23.19 7.05 1.05
CA LEU A 343 23.13 6.89 -0.40
C LEU A 343 22.62 5.49 -0.74
N SER A 344 21.76 5.42 -1.76
CA SER A 344 21.34 4.18 -2.39
C SER A 344 22.01 4.02 -3.76
N TRP A 345 21.79 2.90 -4.44
CA TRP A 345 22.37 2.69 -5.76
C TRP A 345 21.73 3.61 -6.79
N SER A 346 20.40 3.60 -6.89
CA SER A 346 19.69 4.36 -7.94
C SER A 346 19.19 5.73 -7.48
N GLY A 347 19.14 6.01 -6.18
CA GLY A 347 18.52 7.23 -5.64
C GLY A 347 17.00 7.23 -5.77
N SER A 348 16.39 6.04 -5.94
CA SER A 348 14.96 5.83 -6.12
C SER A 348 14.24 5.89 -4.78
N MET A 349 13.04 6.48 -4.72
CA MET A 349 12.33 6.66 -3.44
C MET A 349 11.96 5.32 -2.78
N PHE A 350 11.66 4.28 -3.56
CA PHE A 350 11.29 2.97 -3.02
C PHE A 350 12.41 2.32 -2.19
N GLU A 351 13.69 2.48 -2.58
CA GLU A 351 14.85 1.90 -1.88
C GLU A 351 14.85 2.32 -0.41
N TYR A 352 14.38 3.54 -0.15
CA TYR A 352 14.30 4.11 1.18
C TYR A 352 12.98 3.80 1.88
N LEU A 353 11.84 3.97 1.20
CA LEU A 353 10.54 4.01 1.87
C LEU A 353 9.76 2.70 1.81
N MET A 354 9.98 1.84 0.82
CA MET A 354 9.25 0.59 0.69
C MET A 354 9.38 -0.30 1.95
N PRO A 355 10.56 -0.45 2.59
CA PRO A 355 10.64 -1.28 3.78
C PRO A 355 9.83 -0.72 4.97
N LEU A 356 9.52 0.59 5.00
CA LEU A 356 8.69 1.20 6.04
C LEU A 356 7.24 0.72 6.02
N LEU A 357 6.79 0.11 4.92
CA LEU A 357 5.45 -0.47 4.81
C LEU A 357 5.19 -1.52 5.90
N VAL A 358 6.24 -2.24 6.32
CA VAL A 358 6.16 -3.29 7.33
C VAL A 358 7.17 -3.13 8.46
N MET A 359 8.38 -2.63 8.19
CA MET A 359 9.42 -2.47 9.22
C MET A 359 9.16 -1.20 10.05
N PRO A 360 9.21 -1.27 11.39
CA PRO A 360 9.14 -0.08 12.22
C PRO A 360 10.36 0.83 11.99
N THR A 361 10.17 2.12 12.26
CA THR A 361 11.26 3.10 12.28
C THR A 361 11.22 3.88 13.58
N TYR A 362 12.40 4.22 14.10
CA TYR A 362 12.56 4.88 15.38
C TYR A 362 13.08 6.30 15.20
N ALA A 363 12.45 7.25 15.88
CA ALA A 363 12.79 8.66 15.77
C ALA A 363 14.27 8.91 16.09
N ASN A 364 14.90 9.78 15.30
CA ASN A 364 16.31 10.18 15.44
C ASN A 364 17.35 9.08 15.17
N THR A 365 16.96 7.97 14.58
CA THR A 365 17.91 6.98 14.04
C THR A 365 18.46 7.41 12.69
N LEU A 366 19.52 6.74 12.23
CA LEU A 366 20.11 6.95 10.91
C LEU A 366 19.08 6.72 9.78
N LEU A 367 18.27 5.65 9.88
CA LEU A 367 17.24 5.34 8.91
C LEU A 367 16.12 6.39 8.90
N ASP A 368 15.60 6.78 10.07
CA ASP A 368 14.58 7.83 10.19
C ASP A 368 15.04 9.16 9.58
N ARG A 369 16.25 9.61 9.94
CA ARG A 369 16.83 10.85 9.41
C ARG A 369 17.04 10.79 7.90
N THR A 370 17.48 9.63 7.38
CA THR A 370 17.63 9.39 5.95
C THR A 370 16.29 9.49 5.24
N CYS A 371 15.25 8.78 5.70
CA CYS A 371 13.92 8.80 5.06
C CYS A 371 13.35 10.22 4.99
N GLN A 372 13.47 11.00 6.07
CA GLN A 372 13.05 12.40 6.08
C GLN A 372 13.84 13.27 5.08
N ALA A 373 15.17 13.11 5.01
CA ALA A 373 16.01 13.89 4.12
C ALA A 373 15.77 13.56 2.64
N VAL A 374 15.54 12.29 2.31
CA VAL A 374 15.20 11.82 0.95
C VAL A 374 13.89 12.45 0.47
N VAL A 375 12.83 12.44 1.30
CA VAL A 375 11.55 13.06 0.93
C VAL A 375 11.70 14.56 0.71
N ARG A 376 12.43 15.28 1.58
CA ARG A 376 12.72 16.71 1.38
C ARG A 376 13.46 16.96 0.07
N ARG A 377 14.48 16.16 -0.24
CA ARG A 377 15.24 16.28 -1.49
C ARG A 377 14.37 16.06 -2.73
N GLN A 378 13.46 15.10 -2.68
CA GLN A 378 12.51 14.81 -3.75
C GLN A 378 11.56 15.98 -3.99
N ILE A 379 11.01 16.57 -2.92
CA ILE A 379 10.20 17.79 -2.97
C ILE A 379 10.99 18.95 -3.61
N ASP A 380 12.21 19.20 -3.12
CA ASP A 380 13.06 20.28 -3.61
C ASP A 380 13.45 20.09 -5.07
N TYR A 381 13.74 18.86 -5.49
CA TYR A 381 14.06 18.56 -6.88
C TYR A 381 12.84 18.75 -7.81
N GLY A 382 11.64 18.33 -7.39
CA GLY A 382 10.42 18.62 -8.13
C GLY A 382 10.18 20.12 -8.31
N ARG A 383 10.38 20.91 -7.24
CA ARG A 383 10.31 22.39 -7.29
C ARG A 383 11.35 22.98 -8.25
N GLN A 384 12.61 22.55 -8.16
CA GLN A 384 13.69 22.99 -9.05
C GLN A 384 13.38 22.75 -10.53
N ARG A 385 12.68 21.64 -10.83
CA ARG A 385 12.30 21.25 -12.19
C ARG A 385 10.91 21.76 -12.62
N GLY A 386 10.16 22.42 -11.72
CA GLY A 386 8.83 22.94 -12.00
C GLY A 386 7.74 21.86 -12.18
N VAL A 387 7.95 20.64 -11.68
CA VAL A 387 7.05 19.49 -11.84
C VAL A 387 6.56 18.96 -10.48
N PRO A 388 5.54 18.09 -10.43
CA PRO A 388 5.27 17.29 -9.24
C PRO A 388 6.50 16.43 -8.85
N TRP A 389 6.56 15.93 -7.63
CA TRP A 389 7.67 15.09 -7.16
C TRP A 389 7.23 13.64 -6.96
N GLY A 390 8.19 12.75 -6.64
CA GLY A 390 7.97 11.30 -6.50
C GLY A 390 8.69 10.50 -7.57
N ILE A 391 10.01 10.67 -7.68
CA ILE A 391 10.83 9.92 -8.64
C ILE A 391 11.19 8.57 -8.03
N SER A 392 10.82 7.50 -8.73
CA SER A 392 11.13 6.13 -8.37
C SER A 392 11.13 5.26 -9.63
N GLU A 393 11.46 3.98 -9.51
CA GLU A 393 11.28 2.97 -10.55
C GLU A 393 9.84 2.94 -11.08
N SER A 394 9.68 2.98 -12.39
CA SER A 394 8.35 3.05 -12.99
C SER A 394 8.37 2.72 -14.48
N GLY A 395 7.17 2.60 -15.03
CA GLY A 395 6.96 2.74 -16.47
C GLY A 395 7.38 4.14 -16.97
N TYR A 396 7.82 4.24 -18.24
CA TYR A 396 8.18 5.51 -18.88
C TYR A 396 7.85 5.53 -20.37
N ASN A 397 7.96 6.69 -21.04
CA ASN A 397 7.50 6.87 -22.42
C ASN A 397 8.46 6.27 -23.46
N THR A 398 8.63 4.96 -23.41
CA THR A 398 9.32 4.13 -24.40
C THR A 398 8.59 2.82 -24.45
N VAL A 399 8.35 2.29 -25.64
CA VAL A 399 7.57 1.07 -25.84
C VAL A 399 8.38 0.00 -26.57
N ASP A 400 8.08 -1.27 -26.31
CA ASP A 400 8.59 -2.39 -27.11
C ASP A 400 7.83 -2.53 -28.44
N LEU A 401 8.18 -3.56 -29.22
CA LEU A 401 7.53 -3.92 -30.49
C LEU A 401 6.03 -4.24 -30.35
N HIS A 402 5.57 -4.56 -29.13
CA HIS A 402 4.18 -4.86 -28.82
C HIS A 402 3.44 -3.67 -28.20
N MET A 403 4.05 -2.48 -28.22
CA MET A 403 3.49 -1.25 -27.66
C MET A 403 3.35 -1.28 -26.12
N ASN A 404 4.10 -2.13 -25.42
CA ASN A 404 4.15 -2.11 -23.96
C ASN A 404 5.19 -1.10 -23.49
N TYR A 405 4.80 -0.23 -22.55
CA TYR A 405 5.73 0.66 -21.89
C TYR A 405 6.85 -0.13 -21.20
N GLN A 406 8.07 0.39 -21.32
CA GLN A 406 9.25 -0.17 -20.68
C GLN A 406 9.35 0.32 -19.23
N TYR A 407 10.07 -0.45 -18.41
CA TYR A 407 10.20 -0.24 -16.97
C TYR A 407 11.67 -0.18 -16.56
N ARG A 408 12.03 0.76 -15.69
CA ARG A 408 13.39 0.85 -15.10
C ARG A 408 13.42 1.71 -13.85
N ALA A 409 14.54 1.66 -13.14
CA ALA A 409 14.80 2.52 -11.98
C ALA A 409 15.20 3.95 -12.36
N PHE A 410 14.51 4.92 -11.74
CA PHE A 410 14.81 6.35 -11.76
C PHE A 410 15.14 6.85 -10.36
N GLY A 411 15.89 7.95 -10.25
CA GLY A 411 16.21 8.51 -8.95
C GLY A 411 16.63 9.97 -9.02
N VAL A 412 16.78 10.59 -7.86
CA VAL A 412 17.15 12.01 -7.77
C VAL A 412 18.67 12.18 -7.71
N PRO A 413 19.25 13.08 -8.52
CA PRO A 413 20.67 13.42 -8.44
C PRO A 413 21.10 13.83 -7.03
N GLY A 414 22.22 13.25 -6.59
CA GLY A 414 22.77 13.44 -5.25
C GLY A 414 22.31 12.43 -4.19
N LEU A 415 21.31 11.58 -4.50
CA LEU A 415 20.86 10.48 -3.62
C LEU A 415 21.34 9.10 -4.08
N GLY A 416 21.72 8.96 -5.35
CA GLY A 416 22.15 7.70 -5.96
C GLY A 416 23.61 7.71 -6.40
N LEU A 417 24.24 6.53 -6.40
CA LEU A 417 25.59 6.31 -6.96
C LEU A 417 25.58 6.18 -8.50
N LYS A 418 24.46 5.78 -9.09
CA LYS A 418 24.29 5.66 -10.55
C LYS A 418 24.53 7.02 -11.25
N ARG A 419 25.21 6.98 -12.40
CA ARG A 419 25.43 8.16 -13.28
C ARG A 419 24.20 8.49 -14.11
N GLY A 420 24.07 9.76 -14.52
CA GLY A 420 23.02 10.18 -15.46
C GLY A 420 21.62 10.26 -14.85
N LEU A 421 21.50 10.31 -13.53
CA LEU A 421 20.19 10.45 -12.86
C LEU A 421 19.47 11.74 -13.25
N ALA A 422 20.22 12.76 -13.67
CA ALA A 422 19.66 14.05 -14.07
C ALA A 422 19.09 14.07 -15.50
N GLU A 423 19.34 13.02 -16.29
CA GLU A 423 18.94 12.90 -17.70
C GLU A 423 17.46 12.55 -17.86
N ASP A 424 16.88 11.90 -16.84
CA ASP A 424 15.51 11.43 -16.82
C ASP A 424 14.67 12.21 -15.81
N LEU A 425 13.43 12.54 -16.19
CA LEU A 425 12.46 13.19 -15.31
C LEU A 425 11.13 12.47 -15.43
N VAL A 426 10.98 11.40 -14.65
CA VAL A 426 9.76 10.58 -14.60
C VAL A 426 9.21 10.61 -13.18
N ILE A 427 7.95 11.02 -13.05
CA ILE A 427 7.27 11.14 -11.76
C ILE A 427 6.32 9.95 -11.61
N ALA A 428 6.50 9.17 -10.55
CA ALA A 428 5.69 8.01 -10.21
C ALA A 428 4.79 8.33 -9.00
N PRO A 429 3.47 8.44 -9.17
CA PRO A 429 2.57 8.82 -8.08
C PRO A 429 2.63 7.92 -6.84
N TYR A 430 2.87 6.62 -7.01
CA TYR A 430 3.00 5.69 -5.86
C TYR A 430 4.18 6.04 -4.95
N ALA A 431 5.25 6.65 -5.48
CA ALA A 431 6.37 7.13 -4.67
C ALA A 431 5.94 8.28 -3.76
N SER A 432 5.11 9.19 -4.28
CA SER A 432 4.47 10.22 -3.45
C SER A 432 3.55 9.60 -2.39
N ALA A 433 2.85 8.51 -2.72
CA ALA A 433 2.04 7.78 -1.75
C ALA A 433 2.90 7.15 -0.64
N LEU A 434 4.06 6.54 -0.96
CA LEU A 434 5.01 6.06 0.06
C LEU A 434 5.44 7.15 1.03
N ALA A 435 5.59 8.39 0.55
CA ALA A 435 5.97 9.53 1.38
C ALA A 435 4.88 9.95 2.39
N LEU A 436 3.65 9.44 2.31
CA LEU A 436 2.63 9.61 3.36
C LEU A 436 3.12 9.12 4.73
N MET A 437 4.01 8.12 4.74
CA MET A 437 4.56 7.55 5.97
C MET A 437 5.59 8.46 6.67
N VAL A 438 6.04 9.52 5.98
CA VAL A 438 7.12 10.40 6.44
C VAL A 438 6.68 11.87 6.49
N SER A 439 6.02 12.37 5.45
CA SER A 439 5.60 13.77 5.31
C SER A 439 4.18 13.85 4.74
N PRO A 440 3.15 13.50 5.53
CA PRO A 440 1.79 13.26 5.05
C PRO A 440 1.17 14.47 4.33
N GLU A 441 1.26 15.67 4.91
CA GLU A 441 0.65 16.87 4.30
C GLU A 441 1.23 17.19 2.91
N ALA A 442 2.56 17.14 2.78
CA ALA A 442 3.23 17.40 1.50
C ALA A 442 2.90 16.32 0.46
N ALA A 443 2.83 15.06 0.89
CA ALA A 443 2.45 13.94 0.02
C ALA A 443 1.01 14.08 -0.47
N CYS A 444 0.05 14.36 0.42
CA CYS A 444 -1.35 14.62 0.05
C CYS A 444 -1.47 15.75 -0.98
N GLY A 445 -0.88 16.92 -0.72
CA GLY A 445 -0.94 18.04 -1.65
C GLY A 445 -0.33 17.74 -3.02
N ASN A 446 0.71 16.90 -3.08
CA ASN A 446 1.30 16.47 -4.35
C ASN A 446 0.42 15.46 -5.12
N LEU A 447 -0.23 14.53 -4.40
CA LEU A 447 -1.16 13.56 -4.99
C LEU A 447 -2.42 14.25 -5.52
N GLU A 448 -2.96 15.22 -4.78
CA GLU A 448 -4.09 16.07 -5.21
C GLU A 448 -3.71 16.88 -6.46
N ARG A 449 -2.51 17.45 -6.49
CA ARG A 449 -1.98 18.13 -7.69
C ARG A 449 -1.91 17.19 -8.89
N LEU A 450 -1.36 15.98 -8.72
CA LEU A 450 -1.29 14.98 -9.79
C LEU A 450 -2.68 14.61 -10.31
N ALA A 451 -3.66 14.42 -9.42
CA ALA A 451 -5.04 14.14 -9.80
C ALA A 451 -5.69 15.33 -10.56
N ALA A 452 -5.55 16.56 -10.04
CA ALA A 452 -6.07 17.78 -10.65
C ALA A 452 -5.48 18.05 -12.05
N GLU A 453 -4.23 17.64 -12.27
CA GLU A 453 -3.58 17.72 -13.58
C GLU A 453 -3.98 16.59 -14.56
N GLY A 454 -4.91 15.71 -14.15
CA GLY A 454 -5.49 14.66 -14.98
C GLY A 454 -4.71 13.34 -15.00
N PHE A 455 -3.84 13.10 -14.00
CA PHE A 455 -3.02 11.88 -13.91
C PHE A 455 -3.67 10.75 -13.11
N CYS A 456 -4.99 10.66 -13.16
CA CYS A 456 -5.78 9.60 -12.54
C CYS A 456 -6.73 8.95 -13.55
N GLY A 457 -7.09 7.70 -13.29
CA GLY A 457 -8.10 6.94 -14.02
C GLY A 457 -8.88 6.02 -13.09
N ALA A 458 -9.52 5.00 -13.65
CA ALA A 458 -10.46 4.14 -12.93
C ALA A 458 -9.87 3.38 -11.71
N TYR A 459 -8.55 3.18 -11.68
CA TYR A 459 -7.85 2.51 -10.57
C TYR A 459 -6.97 3.48 -9.78
N GLY A 460 -7.35 4.76 -9.72
CA GLY A 460 -6.59 5.81 -9.04
C GLY A 460 -5.52 6.45 -9.93
N LEU A 461 -4.42 6.88 -9.34
CA LEU A 461 -3.34 7.55 -10.06
C LEU A 461 -2.65 6.57 -11.03
N TYR A 462 -2.34 7.06 -12.23
CA TYR A 462 -1.62 6.29 -13.23
C TYR A 462 -0.20 5.94 -12.78
N GLU A 463 0.40 4.97 -13.44
CA GLU A 463 1.75 4.46 -13.17
C GLU A 463 2.81 5.57 -13.06
N ALA A 464 2.88 6.47 -14.05
CA ALA A 464 3.85 7.54 -14.08
C ALA A 464 3.48 8.68 -15.04
N VAL A 465 4.22 9.78 -14.93
CA VAL A 465 4.21 10.91 -15.86
C VAL A 465 5.65 11.18 -16.30
N ASP A 466 5.93 11.05 -17.59
CA ASP A 466 7.25 11.28 -18.16
C ASP A 466 7.34 12.73 -18.68
N PHE A 467 8.29 13.49 -18.15
CA PHE A 467 8.61 14.87 -18.52
C PHE A 467 9.93 14.96 -19.29
N THR A 468 10.52 13.84 -19.67
CA THR A 468 11.88 13.81 -20.23
C THR A 468 11.90 14.36 -21.66
N PRO A 469 12.58 15.50 -21.94
CA PRO A 469 12.46 16.20 -23.21
C PRO A 469 12.82 15.35 -24.44
N SER A 470 13.81 14.47 -24.31
CA SER A 470 14.26 13.59 -25.40
C SER A 470 13.23 12.53 -25.81
N ARG A 471 12.21 12.29 -24.98
CA ARG A 471 11.13 11.31 -25.22
C ARG A 471 9.78 11.95 -25.54
N MET A 472 9.71 13.27 -25.65
CA MET A 472 8.45 13.97 -25.88
C MET A 472 8.09 14.01 -27.38
N PRO A 473 6.83 13.69 -27.75
CA PRO A 473 6.29 14.06 -29.05
C PRO A 473 6.35 15.58 -29.25
N ARG A 474 6.42 16.02 -30.51
CA ARG A 474 6.47 17.46 -30.83
C ARG A 474 5.26 18.19 -30.24
N GLY A 475 5.52 19.24 -29.47
CA GLY A 475 4.50 20.10 -28.87
C GLY A 475 3.83 19.55 -27.60
N THR A 476 4.28 18.41 -27.07
CA THR A 476 3.76 17.86 -25.81
C THR A 476 4.80 18.01 -24.70
N PRO A 477 4.49 18.69 -23.58
CA PRO A 477 5.46 18.90 -22.51
C PRO A 477 5.64 17.67 -21.59
N ARG A 478 4.73 16.70 -21.65
CA ARG A 478 4.70 15.50 -20.79
C ARG A 478 3.78 14.41 -21.33
N VAL A 479 4.05 13.15 -21.00
CA VAL A 479 3.20 11.99 -21.36
C VAL A 479 2.81 11.21 -20.12
N ALA A 480 1.51 10.94 -19.96
CA ALA A 480 1.00 10.06 -18.91
C ALA A 480 1.16 8.59 -19.32
N ILE A 481 1.74 7.77 -18.44
CA ILE A 481 1.89 6.33 -18.62
C ILE A 481 0.63 5.66 -18.07
N ARG A 482 -0.35 5.42 -18.95
CA ARG A 482 -1.69 4.93 -18.57
C ARG A 482 -1.69 3.43 -18.30
N GLN A 483 -0.95 3.02 -17.29
CA GLN A 483 -0.89 1.66 -16.77
C GLN A 483 -1.11 1.67 -15.26
N PHE A 484 -1.36 0.48 -14.71
CA PHE A 484 -1.46 0.25 -13.28
C PHE A 484 -0.69 -1.02 -12.93
N MET A 485 0.22 -0.92 -11.96
CA MET A 485 0.95 -2.07 -11.46
C MET A 485 0.42 -2.48 -10.09
N ALA A 486 0.13 -3.78 -9.92
CA ALA A 486 -0.48 -4.29 -8.70
C ALA A 486 0.36 -3.98 -7.44
N HIS A 487 1.68 -4.07 -7.54
CA HIS A 487 2.58 -3.78 -6.42
C HIS A 487 2.62 -2.27 -6.10
N HIS A 488 2.64 -1.37 -7.08
CA HIS A 488 2.54 0.08 -6.85
C HIS A 488 1.22 0.48 -6.20
N GLN A 489 0.10 -0.14 -6.61
CA GLN A 489 -1.21 0.05 -5.98
C GLN A 489 -1.24 -0.51 -4.55
N GLY A 490 -0.68 -1.70 -4.34
CA GLY A 490 -0.56 -2.30 -3.00
C GLY A 490 0.26 -1.45 -2.03
N MET A 491 1.40 -0.92 -2.48
CA MET A 491 2.23 -0.01 -1.68
C MET A 491 1.50 1.30 -1.36
N SER A 492 0.78 1.87 -2.34
CA SER A 492 -0.03 3.07 -2.12
C SER A 492 -1.12 2.83 -1.07
N LEU A 493 -1.83 1.70 -1.16
CA LEU A 493 -2.86 1.31 -0.21
C LEU A 493 -2.29 1.13 1.20
N LEU A 494 -1.15 0.44 1.33
CA LEU A 494 -0.50 0.25 2.63
C LEU A 494 0.02 1.55 3.23
N SER A 495 0.46 2.50 2.40
CA SER A 495 0.90 3.84 2.86
C SER A 495 -0.26 4.68 3.37
N LEU A 496 -1.43 4.61 2.72
CA LEU A 496 -2.68 5.20 3.23
C LEU A 496 -3.10 4.54 4.54
N ALA A 497 -3.08 3.21 4.61
CA ALA A 497 -3.42 2.47 5.81
C ALA A 497 -2.46 2.77 6.97
N TYR A 498 -1.17 2.99 6.68
CA TYR A 498 -0.19 3.44 7.66
C TYR A 498 -0.60 4.75 8.31
N LEU A 499 -0.99 5.75 7.50
CA LEU A 499 -1.37 7.06 8.00
C LEU A 499 -2.73 7.05 8.73
N LEU A 500 -3.74 6.39 8.12
CA LEU A 500 -5.14 6.46 8.57
C LEU A 500 -5.47 5.48 9.70
N LEU A 501 -4.77 4.36 9.79
CA LEU A 501 -5.07 3.27 10.74
C LEU A 501 -3.98 3.08 11.79
N ASP A 502 -3.12 4.09 11.94
CA ASP A 502 -2.03 4.13 12.90
C ASP A 502 -1.05 2.95 12.71
N ARG A 503 -0.47 2.82 11.51
CA ARG A 503 0.67 1.92 11.23
C ARG A 503 0.40 0.44 11.56
N PRO A 504 -0.73 -0.16 11.13
CA PRO A 504 -1.10 -1.51 11.54
C PRO A 504 -0.07 -2.58 11.15
N MET A 505 0.56 -2.45 9.97
CA MET A 505 1.54 -3.42 9.49
C MET A 505 2.84 -3.40 10.31
N GLN A 506 3.32 -2.22 10.72
CA GLN A 506 4.47 -2.11 11.62
C GLN A 506 4.18 -2.67 13.01
N ARG A 507 2.98 -2.44 13.55
CA ARG A 507 2.59 -3.05 14.83
C ARG A 507 2.55 -4.59 14.74
N ARG A 508 2.02 -5.13 13.65
CA ARG A 508 2.00 -6.58 13.39
C ARG A 508 3.40 -7.16 13.23
N PHE A 509 4.28 -6.45 12.54
CA PHE A 509 5.69 -6.80 12.42
C PHE A 509 6.36 -6.86 13.79
N ALA A 510 6.22 -5.82 14.60
CA ALA A 510 6.81 -5.73 15.94
C ALA A 510 6.16 -6.68 16.96
N SER A 511 4.95 -7.17 16.71
CA SER A 511 4.26 -8.14 17.57
C SER A 511 4.74 -9.59 17.37
N ASP A 512 5.44 -9.87 16.27
CA ASP A 512 5.99 -11.21 16.05
C ASP A 512 7.27 -11.39 16.89
N PRO A 513 7.34 -12.37 17.80
CA PRO A 513 8.47 -12.53 18.71
C PRO A 513 9.82 -12.76 18.00
N MET A 514 9.81 -13.43 16.85
CA MET A 514 11.02 -13.70 16.07
C MET A 514 11.56 -12.40 15.48
N LEU A 515 10.68 -11.59 14.87
CA LEU A 515 11.06 -10.29 14.32
C LEU A 515 11.46 -9.30 15.42
N GLN A 516 10.79 -9.32 16.56
CA GLN A 516 11.08 -8.45 17.70
C GLN A 516 12.48 -8.70 18.29
N ALA A 517 12.99 -9.93 18.22
CA ALA A 517 14.32 -10.27 18.74
C ALA A 517 15.47 -9.51 18.06
N ALA A 518 15.28 -9.06 16.82
CA ALA A 518 16.27 -8.31 16.03
C ALA A 518 16.07 -6.78 16.06
N ASP A 519 15.14 -6.26 16.88
CA ASP A 519 14.68 -4.86 16.81
C ASP A 519 15.80 -3.81 17.00
N LEU A 520 16.82 -4.15 17.79
CA LEU A 520 17.98 -3.27 18.04
C LEU A 520 18.74 -2.87 16.77
N LEU A 521 18.68 -3.69 15.70
CA LEU A 521 19.30 -3.37 14.41
C LEU A 521 18.71 -2.11 13.77
N LEU A 522 17.46 -1.77 14.08
CA LEU A 522 16.75 -0.60 13.55
C LEU A 522 17.03 0.68 14.34
N GLN A 523 17.79 0.59 15.44
CA GLN A 523 18.03 1.69 16.38
C GLN A 523 19.41 2.34 16.22
N GLU A 524 20.05 2.18 15.05
CA GLU A 524 21.37 2.74 14.76
C GLU A 524 21.35 4.29 14.83
N ARG A 525 22.28 4.87 15.60
CA ARG A 525 22.42 6.33 15.73
C ARG A 525 23.07 6.94 14.50
N VAL A 526 22.78 8.20 14.23
CA VAL A 526 23.49 8.95 13.19
C VAL A 526 24.97 9.08 13.57
N PRO A 527 25.92 8.67 12.71
CA PRO A 527 27.35 8.84 12.96
C PRO A 527 27.72 10.31 13.16
N LYS A 528 28.49 10.63 14.21
CA LYS A 528 28.94 12.00 14.51
C LYS A 528 30.09 12.48 13.63
N ALA A 529 30.88 11.54 13.09
CA ALA A 529 32.04 11.82 12.24
C ALA A 529 32.08 10.77 11.12
N SER A 530 31.66 11.17 9.92
CA SER A 530 31.76 10.36 8.72
C SER A 530 32.20 11.25 7.56
N ALA A 531 33.10 10.73 6.71
CA ALA A 531 33.46 11.40 5.47
C ALA A 531 32.23 11.41 4.55
N MET A 532 31.78 12.61 4.18
CA MET A 532 30.62 12.76 3.31
C MET A 532 31.04 12.46 1.87
N VAL A 533 30.28 11.58 1.22
CA VAL A 533 30.42 11.21 -0.18
C VAL A 533 29.43 12.05 -0.98
N PHE A 534 29.94 12.79 -1.96
CA PHE A 534 29.13 13.58 -2.87
C PHE A 534 29.16 12.95 -4.26
N PRO A 535 28.22 12.04 -4.58
CA PRO A 535 28.20 11.38 -5.86
C PRO A 535 27.91 12.38 -6.97
N HIS A 536 28.69 12.31 -8.05
CA HIS A 536 28.55 13.12 -9.27
C HIS A 536 28.27 14.59 -8.97
N VAL A 537 29.14 15.25 -8.19
CA VAL A 537 29.01 16.63 -7.71
C VAL A 537 28.56 17.60 -8.81
N ALA A 538 29.05 17.42 -10.04
CA ALA A 538 28.64 18.24 -11.19
C ALA A 538 27.16 18.06 -11.56
N GLU A 539 26.60 16.85 -11.53
CA GLU A 539 25.16 16.60 -11.77
C GLU A 539 24.29 17.13 -10.61
N ALA A 540 24.75 16.93 -9.37
CA ALA A 540 24.09 17.42 -8.17
C ALA A 540 24.15 18.96 -8.04
N SER A 541 25.20 19.59 -8.58
CA SER A 541 25.43 21.05 -8.54
C SER A 541 24.94 21.78 -9.79
N ALA A 542 24.86 21.12 -10.96
CA ALA A 542 24.26 21.67 -12.18
C ALA A 542 22.75 21.96 -12.03
N THR A 543 22.16 21.54 -10.91
CA THR A 543 20.78 21.82 -10.50
C THR A 543 20.65 22.76 -9.31
N ARG A 544 21.75 23.38 -8.83
CA ARG A 544 21.61 24.69 -8.19
C ARG A 544 21.04 25.58 -9.27
N SER A 545 19.77 25.96 -9.11
CA SER A 545 19.13 26.99 -9.91
C SER A 545 20.15 28.08 -10.17
N VAL A 546 20.30 28.45 -11.45
CA VAL A 546 20.63 29.79 -11.88
C VAL A 546 20.03 30.71 -10.83
N SER A 547 20.85 31.21 -9.91
CA SER A 547 20.39 32.22 -8.98
C SER A 547 19.84 33.34 -9.86
N ALA A 548 18.77 33.97 -9.40
CA ALA A 548 18.19 35.13 -10.08
C ALA A 548 19.15 36.35 -10.18
N GLU A 549 20.46 36.13 -10.04
CA GLU A 549 21.57 37.07 -10.16
C GLU A 549 22.38 36.89 -11.46
N GLU A 550 22.21 35.81 -12.23
CA GLU A 550 22.76 35.75 -13.60
C GLU A 550 21.70 36.17 -14.63
N GLN A 551 21.21 37.41 -14.50
CA GLN A 551 20.93 38.17 -15.71
C GLN A 551 22.26 38.22 -16.47
N GLY A 552 22.34 37.53 -17.61
CA GLY A 552 23.56 37.41 -18.39
C GLY A 552 24.28 38.74 -18.46
N THR A 553 25.37 38.87 -17.72
CA THR A 553 26.27 40.01 -17.84
C THR A 553 26.80 39.95 -19.26
N MET A 554 26.29 40.82 -20.12
CA MET A 554 26.85 41.05 -21.44
C MET A 554 28.29 41.50 -21.22
N ARG A 555 29.24 40.58 -21.42
CA ARG A 555 30.66 40.86 -21.32
C ARG A 555 31.09 41.58 -22.60
N VAL A 556 31.18 42.91 -22.53
CA VAL A 556 31.72 43.73 -23.62
C VAL A 556 33.22 43.85 -23.42
N LEU A 557 33.99 43.24 -24.32
CA LEU A 557 35.44 43.36 -24.35
C LEU A 557 35.79 44.47 -25.34
N THR A 558 36.34 45.58 -24.85
CA THR A 558 36.69 46.76 -25.66
C THR A 558 38.15 46.78 -26.10
N ASP A 559 38.99 45.92 -25.51
CA ASP A 559 40.41 45.81 -25.84
C ASP A 559 40.72 44.43 -26.44
N PRO A 560 40.88 44.33 -27.78
CA PRO A 560 41.26 43.08 -28.42
C PRO A 560 42.75 42.73 -28.23
N GLY A 561 43.60 43.65 -27.74
CA GLY A 561 45.05 43.50 -27.66
C GLY A 561 45.61 43.16 -26.27
N GLY A 562 44.76 42.78 -25.32
CA GLY A 562 45.17 42.49 -23.93
C GLY A 562 46.29 41.44 -23.83
N ALA A 563 47.16 41.59 -22.82
CA ALA A 563 48.33 40.72 -22.63
C ALA A 563 47.96 39.22 -22.44
N ALA A 564 46.73 38.94 -21.99
CA ALA A 564 46.13 37.61 -21.96
C ALA A 564 44.87 37.61 -22.85
N PRO A 565 44.78 36.73 -23.86
CA PRO A 565 43.61 36.66 -24.72
C PRO A 565 42.40 36.16 -23.93
N GLU A 566 41.33 36.93 -23.96
CA GLU A 566 40.07 36.56 -23.32
C GLU A 566 39.28 35.68 -24.28
N VAL A 567 38.79 34.54 -23.78
CA VAL A 567 38.22 33.49 -24.63
C VAL A 567 36.77 33.21 -24.24
N ASN A 568 35.92 33.06 -25.26
CA ASN A 568 34.55 32.58 -25.10
C ASN A 568 34.40 31.19 -25.73
N LEU A 569 33.97 30.22 -24.93
CA LEU A 569 33.76 28.84 -25.34
C LEU A 569 32.26 28.53 -25.37
N LEU A 570 31.76 28.13 -26.54
CA LEU A 570 30.37 27.74 -26.74
C LEU A 570 30.30 26.27 -27.13
N SER A 571 29.39 25.51 -26.52
CA SER A 571 29.16 24.11 -26.88
C SER A 571 27.73 23.65 -26.63
N ASN A 572 27.27 22.71 -27.47
CA ASN A 572 26.05 21.92 -27.25
C ASN A 572 26.34 20.40 -27.12
N GLY A 573 27.58 20.04 -26.78
CA GLY A 573 28.04 18.65 -26.63
C GLY A 573 28.37 17.92 -27.93
N ARG A 574 27.96 18.43 -29.11
CA ARG A 574 28.33 17.88 -30.42
C ARG A 574 29.11 18.86 -31.28
N TYR A 575 28.87 20.15 -31.08
CA TYR A 575 29.59 21.25 -31.72
C TYR A 575 30.28 22.08 -30.63
N HIS A 576 31.52 22.48 -30.88
CA HIS A 576 32.31 23.32 -30.00
C HIS A 576 32.91 24.47 -30.79
N VAL A 577 32.86 25.68 -30.22
CA VAL A 577 33.40 26.90 -30.79
C VAL A 577 34.20 27.62 -29.73
N VAL A 578 35.41 28.04 -30.08
CA VAL A 578 36.27 28.92 -29.29
C VAL A 578 36.45 30.20 -30.08
N ILE A 579 36.20 31.35 -29.46
CA ILE A 579 36.44 32.68 -30.04
C ILE A 579 37.20 33.53 -29.02
N THR A 580 38.28 34.18 -29.44
CA THR A 580 39.06 35.11 -28.63
C THR A 580 38.48 36.53 -28.72
N SER A 581 38.92 37.43 -27.83
CA SER A 581 38.58 38.85 -27.84
C SER A 581 39.00 39.58 -29.12
N ALA A 582 40.01 39.08 -29.84
CA ALA A 582 40.46 39.60 -31.13
C ALA A 582 39.75 38.96 -32.33
N GLY A 583 38.85 37.99 -32.10
CA GLY A 583 38.06 37.32 -33.13
C GLY A 583 38.71 36.08 -33.75
N GLY A 584 39.90 35.68 -33.31
CA GLY A 584 40.51 34.39 -33.64
C GLY A 584 39.82 33.23 -32.93
N GLY A 585 40.09 32.00 -33.36
CA GLY A 585 39.37 30.85 -32.83
C GLY A 585 39.35 29.61 -33.71
N TYR A 586 38.55 28.63 -33.30
CA TYR A 586 38.29 27.42 -34.07
C TYR A 586 36.90 26.85 -33.76
N SER A 587 36.40 26.00 -34.65
CA SER A 587 35.21 25.20 -34.39
C SER A 587 35.39 23.74 -34.81
N ARG A 588 34.76 22.85 -34.04
CA ARG A 588 34.73 21.41 -34.31
C ARG A 588 33.34 20.83 -34.14
N TRP A 589 32.99 19.91 -35.02
CA TRP A 589 31.81 19.06 -34.91
C TRP A 589 32.27 17.63 -34.64
N ARG A 590 32.02 17.13 -33.42
CA ARG A 590 32.61 15.89 -32.88
C ARG A 590 34.14 15.93 -33.02
N ASP A 591 34.70 15.03 -33.82
CA ASP A 591 36.14 14.87 -34.07
C ASP A 591 36.59 15.54 -35.39
N LEU A 592 35.67 16.22 -36.09
CA LEU A 592 35.96 16.94 -37.33
C LEU A 592 36.17 18.43 -37.05
N ALA A 593 37.34 18.96 -37.41
CA ALA A 593 37.56 20.40 -37.43
C ALA A 593 36.75 21.04 -38.56
N VAL A 594 35.84 21.96 -38.21
CA VAL A 594 35.04 22.73 -39.16
C VAL A 594 35.79 23.98 -39.58
N THR A 595 36.51 24.61 -38.63
CA THR A 595 37.52 25.63 -38.91
C THR A 595 38.81 25.31 -38.17
N ARG A 596 39.95 25.60 -38.80
CA ARG A 596 41.27 25.44 -38.18
C ARG A 596 41.52 26.58 -37.19
N TRP A 597 42.26 26.29 -36.12
CA TRP A 597 42.79 27.33 -35.23
C TRP A 597 43.58 28.37 -36.04
N ARG A 598 43.26 29.64 -35.79
CA ARG A 598 44.06 30.78 -36.22
C ARG A 598 44.45 31.52 -34.97
N GLU A 599 45.76 31.62 -34.75
CA GLU A 599 46.31 32.49 -33.71
C GLU A 599 45.99 33.95 -34.06
N ASP A 600 45.77 34.75 -33.02
CA ASP A 600 45.62 36.19 -33.18
C ASP A 600 47.00 36.76 -33.58
N GLU A 601 47.10 37.30 -34.80
CA GLU A 601 48.30 38.05 -35.22
C GLU A 601 48.33 39.36 -34.41
N ARG A 602 49.38 39.54 -33.60
CA ARG A 602 49.60 40.74 -32.77
C ARG A 602 50.04 41.95 -33.58
#